data_AF-A0AAI8BAY3-F1
#
_entry.id   AF-A0AAI8BAY3-F1
#
_cell.length_a   1.000
_cell.length_b   1.000
_cell.length_c   1.000
_cell.angle_alpha   90.00
_cell.angle_beta   90.00
_cell.angle_gamma   90.00
#
_symmetry.space_group_name_H-M   'P 1'
#
loop_
_entity.id
_entity.type
_entity.pdbx_description
1 polymer ?
#
loop_
_entity_poly.entity_id
_entity_poly.type
_entity_poly.pdbx_seq_one_letter_code
_entity_poly.pdbx_strand_id
1 'polypeptide(L)'
;MIPCDVCQPLLAERHPASGVPLVAVGKPTRLRPLLRKPVEIGKYRCSACGANWIRETDASAPDQVHWLFLGNASSILEPTARKRWSSNGERAPAGEPQAQPADAERVA
;
A
#
# COMPACT_ATOMS: atom_id res chain seq x y z
N MET A 1 -4.12 -4.74 0.04
CA MET A 1 -5.38 -3.97 -0.04
C MET A 1 -5.85 -4.05 -1.48
N ILE A 2 -7.13 -4.32 -1.70
CA ILE A 2 -7.70 -4.34 -3.05
C ILE A 2 -8.00 -2.88 -3.44
N PRO A 3 -7.53 -2.38 -4.60
CA PRO A 3 -7.85 -1.03 -5.05
C PRO A 3 -9.36 -0.92 -5.33
N CYS A 4 -9.99 0.18 -4.91
CA CYS A 4 -11.39 0.44 -5.23
C CYS A 4 -11.57 0.84 -6.70
N ASP A 5 -12.81 0.94 -7.15
CA ASP A 5 -13.17 1.29 -8.53
C ASP A 5 -12.64 2.65 -8.99
N VAL A 6 -12.35 3.56 -8.04
CA VAL A 6 -11.65 4.83 -8.32
C VAL A 6 -10.16 4.61 -8.55
N CYS A 7 -9.54 3.75 -7.74
CA CYS A 7 -8.10 3.50 -7.76
C CYS A 7 -7.67 2.52 -8.87
N GLN A 8 -8.57 1.65 -9.32
CA GLN A 8 -8.28 0.64 -10.34
C GLN A 8 -7.90 1.24 -11.69
N PRO A 9 -8.66 2.19 -12.27
CA PRO A 9 -8.32 2.79 -13.56
C PRO A 9 -6.98 3.54 -13.52
N LEU A 10 -6.72 4.27 -12.43
CA LEU A 10 -5.44 4.95 -12.18
C LEU A 10 -4.23 4.00 -12.25
N LEU A 11 -4.36 2.80 -11.69
CA LEU A 11 -3.32 1.77 -11.74
C LEU A 11 -3.12 1.24 -13.16
N ALA A 12 -4.19 1.14 -13.95
CA ALA A 12 -4.16 0.58 -15.29
C ALA A 12 -3.62 1.58 -16.33
N GLU A 13 -4.02 2.86 -16.24
CA GLU A 13 -3.86 3.80 -17.35
C GLU A 13 -2.58 4.65 -17.29
N ARG A 14 -1.79 4.58 -16.21
CA ARG A 14 -0.58 5.40 -15.96
C ARG A 14 -0.78 6.93 -15.98
N HIS A 15 -1.87 7.43 -16.56
CA HIS A 15 -2.23 8.84 -16.72
C HIS A 15 -3.75 9.02 -16.57
N PRO A 16 -4.27 9.16 -15.34
CA PRO A 16 -5.67 9.48 -15.15
C PRO A 16 -6.03 10.78 -15.86
N ALA A 17 -7.09 10.74 -16.66
CA ALA A 17 -7.75 11.95 -17.13
C ALA A 17 -8.23 12.79 -15.93
N SER A 18 -8.19 14.12 -16.07
CA SER A 18 -8.68 15.06 -15.07
C SER A 18 -10.14 14.73 -14.72
N GLY A 19 -10.39 14.27 -13.51
CA GLY A 19 -11.72 13.80 -13.08
C GLY A 19 -11.69 12.74 -11.99
N VAL A 20 -10.52 12.18 -11.69
CA VAL A 20 -10.40 11.23 -10.59
C VAL A 20 -10.54 11.95 -9.25
N PRO A 21 -11.37 11.44 -8.31
CA PRO A 21 -11.60 12.08 -7.01
C PRO A 21 -10.43 11.81 -6.04
N LEU A 22 -9.24 12.25 -6.46
CA LEU A 22 -8.04 12.33 -5.64
C LEU A 22 -7.93 13.75 -5.08
N VAL A 23 -7.91 13.86 -3.75
CA VAL A 23 -7.79 15.12 -3.03
C VAL A 23 -6.31 15.36 -2.71
N ALA A 24 -5.79 16.54 -3.06
CA ALA A 24 -4.42 16.91 -2.73
C ALA A 24 -4.23 17.02 -1.21
N VAL A 25 -3.12 16.48 -0.71
CA VAL A 25 -2.76 16.49 0.71
C VAL A 25 -1.55 17.38 0.91
N GLY A 26 -1.80 18.59 1.41
CA GLY A 26 -0.76 19.57 1.67
C GLY A 26 -0.18 20.21 0.41
N LYS A 27 0.99 20.84 0.56
CA LYS A 27 1.69 21.51 -0.54
C LYS A 27 2.60 20.52 -1.27
N PRO A 28 2.68 20.57 -2.61
CA PRO A 28 3.66 19.79 -3.36
C PRO A 28 5.09 20.10 -2.92
N THR A 29 5.93 19.06 -2.88
CA THR A 29 7.35 19.19 -2.56
C THR A 29 8.16 19.28 -3.85
N ARG A 30 8.98 20.31 -3.98
CA ARG A 30 9.92 20.45 -5.10
C ARG A 30 11.28 19.89 -4.72
N LEU A 31 11.62 18.74 -5.27
CA LEU A 31 12.94 18.14 -5.15
C LEU A 31 13.83 18.76 -6.22
N ARG A 32 15.06 19.13 -5.84
CA ARG A 32 16.09 19.61 -6.76
C ARG A 32 17.23 18.62 -6.78
N PRO A 33 17.14 17.54 -7.59
CA PRO A 33 18.26 16.63 -7.75
C PRO A 33 19.47 17.41 -8.28
N LEU A 34 20.67 17.03 -7.82
CA LEU A 34 21.90 17.66 -8.28
C LEU A 34 21.98 17.57 -9.81
N LEU A 35 22.29 18.70 -10.45
CA LEU A 35 22.47 18.83 -11.90
C LEU A 35 21.23 18.51 -12.76
N ARG A 36 20.01 18.45 -12.20
CA ARG A 36 18.77 18.25 -12.96
C ARG A 36 17.74 19.34 -12.70
N LYS A 37 16.76 19.45 -13.60
CA LYS A 37 15.60 20.32 -13.34
C LYS A 37 14.80 19.76 -12.17
N PRO A 38 14.04 20.62 -11.45
CA PRO A 38 13.27 20.18 -10.31
C PRO A 38 12.22 19.14 -10.67
N VAL A 39 12.02 18.19 -9.76
CA VAL A 39 10.91 17.24 -9.77
C VAL A 39 9.89 17.69 -8.73
N GLU A 40 8.63 17.77 -9.10
CA GLU A 40 7.53 18.12 -8.20
C GLU A 40 6.80 16.86 -7.76
N ILE A 41 6.70 16.67 -6.44
CA ILE A 41 6.04 15.53 -5.80
C ILE A 41 4.79 16.03 -5.09
N GLY A 42 3.63 15.69 -5.62
CA GLY A 42 2.33 15.94 -4.98
C GLY A 42 1.82 14.70 -4.26
N LYS A 43 1.29 14.88 -3.04
CA LYS A 43 0.62 13.81 -2.30
C LYS A 43 -0.89 13.94 -2.47
N TYR A 44 -1.56 12.81 -2.64
CA TYR A 44 -3.00 12.76 -2.86
C TYR A 44 -3.64 11.64 -2.06
N ARG A 45 -4.93 11.79 -1.76
CA ARG A 45 -5.75 10.77 -1.10
C ARG A 45 -7.02 10.53 -1.89
N CYS A 46 -7.36 9.27 -2.13
CA CYS A 46 -8.64 8.91 -2.71
C CYS A 46 -9.77 9.27 -1.74
N SER A 47 -10.74 10.06 -2.18
CA SER A 47 -11.89 10.41 -1.33
C SER A 47 -12.80 9.23 -1.02
N ALA A 48 -12.84 8.22 -1.90
CA ALA A 48 -13.72 7.06 -1.77
C ALA A 48 -13.19 6.01 -0.77
N CYS A 49 -11.93 5.60 -0.91
CA CYS A 49 -11.35 4.54 -0.07
C CYS A 49 -10.28 5.02 0.91
N GLY A 50 -9.91 6.31 0.85
CA GLY A 50 -8.89 6.89 1.72
C GLY A 50 -7.45 6.49 1.39
N ALA A 51 -7.21 5.75 0.30
CA ALA A 51 -5.87 5.31 -0.08
C ALA A 51 -4.98 6.48 -0.52
N ASN A 52 -3.70 6.38 -0.23
CA ASN A 52 -2.68 7.37 -0.53
C ASN A 52 -2.06 7.15 -1.91
N TRP A 53 -1.76 8.27 -2.55
CA TRP A 53 -1.20 8.36 -3.89
C TRP A 53 -0.10 9.41 -3.93
N ILE A 54 0.89 9.20 -4.79
CA ILE A 54 1.89 10.21 -5.14
C ILE A 54 1.77 10.50 -6.63
N ARG A 55 1.82 11.79 -6.98
CA ARG A 55 2.02 12.28 -8.33
C ARG A 55 3.42 12.87 -8.43
N GLU A 56 4.19 12.38 -9.38
CA GLU A 56 5.50 12.91 -9.74
C GLU A 56 5.42 13.62 -11.10
N THR A 57 6.05 14.78 -11.21
CA THR A 57 6.12 15.55 -12.45
C THR A 57 7.54 16.11 -12.60
N ASP A 58 8.18 15.82 -13.73
CA ASP A 58 9.52 16.32 -14.04
C ASP A 58 9.42 17.58 -14.91
N ALA A 59 10.03 18.68 -14.47
CA ALA A 59 10.09 19.93 -15.26
C ALA A 59 10.89 19.79 -16.57
N SER A 60 11.66 18.71 -16.73
CA SER A 60 12.36 18.34 -17.98
C SER A 60 11.43 17.65 -18.99
N ALA A 61 10.38 17.00 -18.51
CA ALA A 61 9.43 16.23 -19.32
C ALA A 61 8.01 16.45 -18.75
N PRO A 62 7.39 17.62 -19.00
CA PRO A 62 6.12 17.99 -18.38
C PRO A 62 4.96 17.05 -18.75
N ASP A 63 5.07 16.36 -19.88
CA ASP A 63 4.10 15.36 -20.34
C ASP A 63 4.27 14.00 -19.64
N GLN A 64 5.40 13.78 -18.95
CA GLN A 64 5.65 12.57 -18.16
C GLN A 64 5.24 12.81 -16.71
N VAL A 65 3.97 12.46 -16.44
CA VAL A 65 3.41 12.44 -15.09
C VAL A 65 3.35 10.99 -14.62
N HIS A 66 3.96 10.69 -13.48
CA HIS A 66 3.92 9.36 -12.88
C HIS A 66 3.04 9.34 -11.66
N TRP A 67 2.15 8.35 -11.59
CA TRP A 67 1.32 8.10 -10.42
C TRP A 67 1.76 6.83 -9.70
N LEU A 68 1.88 6.92 -8.39
CA LEU A 68 2.28 5.82 -7.52
C LEU A 68 1.18 5.58 -6.49
N PHE A 69 0.68 4.35 -6.44
CA PHE A 69 -0.28 3.91 -5.42
C PHE A 69 0.46 3.44 -4.17
N LEU A 70 0.12 4.01 -3.01
CA LEU A 70 0.69 3.62 -1.72
C LEU A 70 -0.27 2.82 -0.83
N GLY A 71 -1.55 2.69 -1.24
CA GLY A 71 -2.57 2.05 -0.40
C GLY A 71 -2.71 2.79 0.92
N ASN A 72 -2.37 2.13 2.03
CA ASN A 72 -2.46 2.74 3.37
C ASN A 72 -1.17 3.47 3.80
N ALA A 73 -0.07 3.33 3.07
CA ALA A 73 1.20 3.98 3.43
C ALA A 73 1.17 5.47 3.10
N SER A 74 1.77 6.30 3.95
CA SER A 74 1.88 7.76 3.77
C SER A 74 3.17 8.18 3.05
N SER A 75 4.10 7.24 2.90
CA SER A 75 5.41 7.41 2.29
C SER A 75 5.86 6.13 1.59
N ILE A 76 6.64 6.27 0.50
CA ILE A 76 7.30 5.13 -0.17
C ILE A 76 8.34 4.43 0.70
N LEU A 77 8.86 5.14 1.72
CA LEU A 77 9.84 4.60 2.66
C LEU A 77 9.19 3.82 3.80
N GLU A 78 7.87 3.89 3.95
CA GLU A 78 7.19 3.09 4.96
C GLU A 78 7.21 1.62 4.52
N PRO A 79 7.67 0.70 5.37
CA PRO A 79 7.53 -0.71 5.10
C PRO A 79 6.03 -1.00 5.11
N THR A 80 5.43 -1.21 3.94
CA THR A 80 4.15 -1.91 3.81
C THR A 80 4.37 -3.36 4.25
N ALA A 81 4.58 -3.57 5.55
CA ALA A 81 4.30 -4.83 6.18
C ALA A 81 2.84 -5.08 5.87
N ARG A 82 2.64 -6.00 4.92
CA ARG A 82 1.34 -6.55 4.57
C ARG A 82 0.56 -6.65 5.87
N LYS A 83 -0.47 -5.83 6.08
CA LYS A 83 -1.55 -6.22 6.97
C LYS A 83 -2.07 -7.49 6.32
N ARG A 84 -1.47 -8.63 6.70
CA ARG A 84 -2.03 -9.95 6.48
C ARG A 84 -3.44 -9.78 7.01
N TRP A 85 -4.39 -9.87 6.09
CA TRP A 85 -5.79 -9.89 6.42
C TRP A 85 -5.94 -10.89 7.57
N SER A 86 -6.12 -10.40 8.79
CA SER A 86 -6.54 -11.25 9.89
C SER A 86 -7.97 -11.58 9.54
N SER A 87 -8.15 -12.68 8.81
CA SER A 87 -9.41 -13.41 8.76
C SER A 87 -9.69 -13.85 10.19
N ASN A 88 -10.34 -12.99 10.96
CA ASN A 88 -11.02 -13.39 12.17
C ASN A 88 -12.42 -13.88 11.77
N GLY A 89 -12.69 -15.15 12.10
CA GLY A 89 -13.89 -15.91 11.77
C GLY A 89 -13.45 -17.15 10.98
N GLU A 90 -13.16 -18.29 11.61
CA GLU A 90 -14.10 -19.07 12.40
C GLU A 90 -13.40 -19.73 13.61
N ARG A 91 -14.05 -19.68 14.77
CA ARG A 91 -13.68 -20.46 15.94
C ARG A 91 -14.38 -21.82 15.85
N ALA A 92 -13.63 -22.92 15.91
CA ALA A 92 -14.14 -24.22 16.33
C ALA A 92 -13.09 -24.88 17.26
N PRO A 93 -13.47 -25.38 18.44
CA PRO A 93 -12.54 -26.03 19.37
C PRO A 93 -12.44 -27.53 19.10
N ALA A 94 -11.53 -28.17 19.83
CA ALA A 94 -11.37 -29.60 20.09
C ALA A 94 -10.29 -30.31 19.25
N GLY A 95 -9.24 -30.73 19.96
CA GLY A 95 -8.24 -31.67 19.48
C GLY A 95 -6.87 -31.46 20.09
N GLU A 96 -6.74 -31.47 21.43
CA GLU A 96 -5.46 -31.77 22.07
C GLU A 96 -4.98 -33.16 21.60
N PRO A 97 -3.79 -33.30 21.00
CA PRO A 97 -3.16 -34.60 20.89
C PRO A 97 -2.49 -34.89 22.23
N GLN A 98 -3.11 -35.72 23.06
CA GLN A 98 -2.42 -36.30 24.21
C GLN A 98 -1.21 -37.11 23.72
N ALA A 99 -0.01 -36.65 24.06
CA ALA A 99 1.19 -37.44 24.00
C ALA A 99 1.09 -38.56 25.06
N GLN A 100 1.02 -39.80 24.61
CA GLN A 100 1.13 -40.97 25.49
C GLN A 100 2.58 -41.05 26.00
N PRO A 101 2.83 -41.15 27.32
CA PRO A 101 4.15 -41.49 27.83
C PRO A 101 4.41 -42.98 27.57
N ALA A 102 5.58 -43.28 27.02
CA ALA A 102 6.08 -44.64 26.89
C ALA A 102 6.39 -45.20 28.28
N ASP A 103 5.64 -46.22 28.68
CA ASP A 103 5.92 -47.03 29.87
C ASP A 103 7.32 -47.67 29.75
N ALA A 104 8.21 -47.21 30.61
CA ALA A 104 9.41 -47.93 30.99
C ALA A 104 9.26 -48.30 32.47
N GLU A 105 8.70 -49.47 32.74
CA GLU A 105 8.86 -50.11 34.05
C GLU A 105 9.46 -51.51 33.89
N ARG A 106 10.60 -51.65 34.53
CA ARG A 106 11.44 -52.82 34.70
C ARG A 106 11.12 -53.36 36.08
N VAL A 107 10.98 -54.69 36.22
CA VAL A 107 11.39 -55.55 37.36
C VAL A 107 10.46 -56.77 37.47
N ALA A 108 11.03 -57.94 37.19
CA ALA A 108 11.17 -59.06 38.14
C ALA A 108 12.29 -59.98 37.64
#